data_AF-W2GU76-F1
#
_entry.id   AF-W2GU76-F1
#
_cell.length_a   1.000
_cell.length_b   1.000
_cell.length_c   1.000
_cell.angle_alpha   90.00
_cell.angle_beta   90.00
_cell.angle_gamma   90.00
#
_symmetry.space_group_name_H-M   'P 1'
#
loop_
_entity.id
_entity.type
_entity.pdbx_description
1 polymer ?
#
loop_
_entity_poly.entity_id
_entity_poly.type
_entity_poly.pdbx_seq_one_letter_code
_entity_poly.pdbx_strand_id
1 'polypeptide(L)' 'MQLDGEKYAIKWDSCARYSVSGTDWMERGERVRGPAPVDYVERLGGGFLLDVVGVWALDMRNV' A
#
# COMPACT_ATOMS: atom_id res chain seq x y z
N MET A 1 4.00 -12.48 4.71
CA MET A 1 3.45 -11.54 5.71
C MET A 1 2.08 -12.05 6.14
N GLN A 2 1.73 -11.87 7.41
CA GLN A 2 0.39 -12.19 7.92
C GLN A 2 -0.38 -10.90 8.23
N LEU A 3 -1.65 -10.85 7.83
CA LEU A 3 -2.64 -9.81 8.14
C LEU A 3 -3.91 -10.52 8.59
N ASP A 4 -4.47 -10.16 9.74
CA ASP A 4 -5.68 -10.78 10.31
C ASP A 4 -5.67 -12.32 10.36
N GLY A 5 -4.49 -12.90 10.63
CA GLY A 5 -4.31 -14.36 10.69
C GLY A 5 -4.10 -15.04 9.34
N GLU A 6 -4.33 -14.34 8.22
CA GLU A 6 -4.16 -14.88 6.87
C GLU A 6 -2.81 -14.51 6.25
N LYS A 7 -2.23 -15.42 5.46
CA LYS A 7 -0.92 -15.22 4.82
C LYS A 7 -1.09 -14.60 3.44
N TYR A 8 -0.37 -13.51 3.21
CA TYR A 8 -0.35 -12.81 1.94
C TYR A 8 1.04 -12.76 1.33
N ALA A 9 1.09 -12.97 0.01
CA ALA A 9 2.24 -12.66 -0.82
C ALA A 9 2.25 -11.15 -1.05
N ILE A 10 3.17 -10.46 -0.38
CA ILE A 10 3.29 -9.00 -0.45
C ILE A 10 4.68 -8.70 -0.99
N LYS A 11 4.74 -7.88 -2.05
CA LYS A 11 6.01 -7.35 -2.53
C LYS A 11 6.48 -6.30 -1.52
N TRP A 12 7.56 -6.60 -0.80
CA TRP A 12 8.25 -5.61 0.02
C TRP A 12 9.26 -4.88 -0.85
N ASP A 13 9.11 -3.57 -0.97
CA ASP A 13 10.11 -2.73 -1.61
C ASP A 13 10.93 -2.04 -0.51
N SER A 14 12.18 -2.46 -0.33
CA SER A 14 13.03 -1.99 0.79
C SER A 14 13.39 -0.49 0.67
N CYS A 15 13.17 0.11 -0.49
CA CYS A 15 13.44 1.52 -0.75
C CYS A 15 12.18 2.39 -0.84
N ALA A 16 10.98 1.82 -0.61
CA ALA A 16 9.75 2.59 -0.64
C ALA A 16 9.24 2.89 0.78
N ARG A 17 8.91 4.16 1.04
CA ARG A 17 8.22 4.56 2.28
C ARG A 17 6.75 4.08 2.30
N TYR A 18 6.17 3.89 1.12
CA TYR A 18 4.79 3.44 0.93
C TYR A 18 4.75 2.35 -0.14
N SER A 19 3.92 1.33 0.05
CA SER A 19 3.64 0.31 -0.95
C SER A 19 2.37 0.66 -1.72
N VAL A 20 2.39 0.49 -3.05
CA VAL A 20 1.17 0.55 -3.86
C VAL A 20 0.56 -0.83 -3.90
N SER A 21 -0.67 -0.93 -3.41
CA SER A 21 -1.44 -2.15 -3.35
C SER A 21 -2.76 -1.96 -4.11
N GLY A 22 -3.30 -3.05 -4.68
CA GLY A 22 -4.58 -3.00 -5.41
C GLY A 22 -5.77 -2.64 -4.52
N THR A 23 -6.93 -2.41 -5.15
CA THR A 23 -8.17 -2.02 -4.45
C THR A 23 -8.65 -3.04 -3.43
N ASP A 24 -8.32 -4.32 -3.60
CA ASP A 24 -8.69 -5.40 -2.67
C ASP A 24 -8.13 -5.20 -1.24
N TRP A 25 -7.11 -4.35 -1.10
CA TRP A 25 -6.53 -3.99 0.20
C TRP A 25 -7.35 -2.93 0.94
N MET A 26 -8.24 -2.21 0.25
CA MET A 26 -9.05 -1.14 0.84
C MET A 26 -10.06 -1.66 1.87
N GLU A 27 -10.50 -2.92 1.73
CA GLU A 27 -11.41 -3.56 2.67
C GLU A 27 -10.71 -4.09 3.94
N ARG A 28 -9.38 -4.15 3.92
CA ARG A 28 -8.56 -4.84 4.93
C ARG A 28 -7.79 -3.91 5.85
N GLY A 29 -7.79 -2.62 5.53
CA GLY A 29 -7.09 -1.60 6.30
C GLY A 29 -8.02 -0.47 6.68
N GLU A 30 -7.59 0.34 7.63
CA GLU A 30 -8.29 1.58 7.93
C GLU A 30 -7.84 2.67 6.97
N ARG A 31 -8.82 3.34 6.33
CA ARG A 31 -8.52 4.53 5.53
C ARG A 31 -8.05 5.66 6.44
N VAL A 32 -6.83 6.12 6.20
CA VAL A 32 -6.26 7.27 6.91
C VAL A 32 -7.03 8.53 6.53
N ARG A 33 -7.49 9.27 7.54
CA ARG A 33 -8.15 10.56 7.35
C ARG A 33 -7.10 11.66 7.20
N GLY A 34 -7.23 12.47 6.15
CA GLY A 34 -6.32 13.57 5.87
C GLY A 34 -5.80 13.54 4.44
N PRO A 35 -4.99 14.54 4.05
CA PRO A 35 -4.34 14.55 2.75
C PRO A 35 -3.38 13.36 2.62
N ALA A 36 -3.29 12.80 1.41
CA ALA A 36 -2.27 11.82 1.12
C ALA A 36 -0.87 12.47 1.27
N PRO A 37 0.15 11.72 1.71
CA PRO A 37 1.50 12.24 1.88
C PRO A 37 2.21 12.52 0.54
N VAL A 38 1.66 12.02 -0.57
CA VAL A 38 2.12 12.24 -1.95
C VAL A 38 0.91 12.31 -2.87
N ASP A 39 0.97 13.14 -3.91
CA ASP A 39 -0.13 13.31 -4.88
C ASP A 39 -0.12 12.20 -5.95
N TYR A 40 1.07 11.72 -6.34
CA TYR A 40 1.24 10.70 -7.36
C TYR A 40 2.28 9.65 -6.96
N VAL A 41 2.10 8.43 -7.47
CA VAL A 41 3.12 7.36 -7.35
C VAL A 41 3.55 6.90 -8.73
N GLU A 42 4.86 6.82 -8.92
CA GLU A 42 5.44 6.25 -10.13
C GLU A 42 5.60 4.73 -9.96
N ARG A 43 5.10 3.95 -10.93
CA ARG A 43 5.39 2.51 -10.98
C ARG A 43 6.80 2.29 -11.52
N LEU A 44 7.57 1.44 -10.83
CA LEU A 44 8.88 0.98 -11.32
C LEU A 44 8.76 0.41 -12.75
N GLY A 45 9.56 0.95 -13.68
CA GLY A 45 9.74 0.40 -15.02
C GLY A 45 9.00 1.08 -16.17
N GLY A 46 8.56 2.34 -16.06
CA GLY A 46 8.03 3.01 -17.26
C GLY A 46 7.33 4.37 -17.14
N GLY A 47 7.58 5.18 -16.12
CA GLY A 47 7.15 6.60 -16.14
C GLY A 47 5.63 6.86 -16.07
N PHE A 48 4.83 5.85 -15.69
CA PHE A 48 3.40 6.05 -15.47
C PHE A 48 3.16 6.55 -14.05
N LEU A 49 2.64 7.77 -13.95
CA LEU A 49 2.16 8.37 -12.72
C LEU A 49 0.73 7.90 -12.46
N LEU A 50 0.50 7.35 -11.27
CA LEU A 50 -0.82 6.98 -10.77
C LEU A 50 -1.23 7.99 -9.70
N ASP A 51 -2.47 8.48 -9.79
CA ASP A 51 -3.06 9.39 -8.81
C ASP A 51 -3.35 8.67 -7.49
N VAL A 52 -3.09 9.34 -6.36
CA VAL A 52 -3.33 8.76 -5.04
C VAL A 52 -4.77 9.02 -4.60
N VAL A 53 -5.61 7.99 -4.73
CA VAL A 53 -7.03 8.06 -4.35
C VAL A 53 -7.28 7.95 -2.83
N GLY A 54 -6.27 7.52 -2.07
CA GLY A 54 -6.31 7.42 -0.62
C GLY A 54 -5.16 6.60 -0.04
N VAL A 55 -5.05 6.61 1.29
CA VAL A 55 -4.03 5.85 2.04
C VAL A 55 -4.73 4.95 3.04
N TRP A 56 -4.26 3.70 3.12
CA TRP A 56 -4.75 2.71 4.07
C TRP A 56 -3.59 2.25 4.96
N ALA A 57 -3.85 2.17 6.27
CA ALA A 57 -2.90 1.63 7.25
C ALA A 57 -3.23 0.17 7.54
N LEU A 58 -2.21 -0.69 7.54
CA LEU A 58 -2.31 -2.12 7.82
C LEU A 58 -1.21 -2.57 8.77
N ASP A 59 -1.56 -3.37 9.77
CA ASP A 59 -0.62 -3.99 10.69
C ASP A 59 -0.24 -5.38 10.19
N MET A 60 0.95 -5.51 9.63
CA MET A 60 1.48 -6.78 9.12
C MET A 60 2.50 -7.39 10.07
N ARG A 61 2.45 -8.70 10.23
CA ARG A 61 3.42 -9.45 11.04
C ARG A 61 4.25 -10.39 10.18
N ASN A 62 5.53 -10.46 10.49
CA ASN A 62 6.40 -11.51 9.97
C ASN A 62 6.27 -12.74 10.89
N VAL A 63 6.00 -13.90 10.29
CA VAL A 63 5.79 -15.19 10.97
C VAL A 63 6.51 -16.29 10.22
#